data_AF-C6KY10-F1
#
_entry.id   AF-C6KY10-F1
#
_cell.length_a   1.000
_cell.length_b   1.000
_cell.length_c   1.000
_cell.angle_alpha   90.00
_cell.angle_beta   90.00
_cell.angle_gamma   90.00
#
_symmetry.space_group_name_H-M   'P 1'
#
loop_
_entity.id
_entity.type
_entity.pdbx_description
1 polymer ?
#
loop_
_entity_poly.entity_id
_entity_poly.type
_entity_poly.pdbx_seq_one_letter_code
_entity_poly.pdbx_strand_id
1 'polypeptide(L)'
;KILMVNYKDLENLEVTEIGAARFLHDGGFDSTKRYFMVAANQSNKISVIDTKEGKLAALIDVGKIPHPGRGANSIDPKFGPVWATGHLGDESISLIGTDPGQNKDHAWKVVRTLKGQGGGSLF
;
A
#
# COMPACT_ATOMS: atom_id res chain seq x y z
N LYS A 1 -1.58 2.65 -13.85
CA LYS A 1 -2.95 2.12 -13.95
C LYS A 1 -2.96 0.74 -13.30
N ILE A 2 -4.02 0.41 -12.57
CA ILE A 2 -4.24 -0.92 -11.98
C ILE A 2 -5.47 -1.52 -12.66
N LEU A 3 -5.42 -2.80 -12.98
CA LEU A 3 -6.54 -3.52 -13.58
C LEU A 3 -7.14 -4.45 -12.52
N MET A 4 -8.42 -4.26 -12.21
CA MET A 4 -9.20 -5.22 -11.45
C MET A 4 -10.02 -6.03 -12.45
N VAL A 5 -9.70 -7.32 -12.56
CA VAL A 5 -10.26 -8.21 -13.58
C VAL A 5 -11.22 -9.19 -12.92
N ASN A 6 -12.48 -9.16 -13.33
CA ASN A 6 -13.49 -10.12 -12.89
C ASN A 6 -13.43 -11.36 -13.78
N TYR A 7 -12.95 -12.47 -13.21
CA TYR A 7 -12.76 -13.74 -13.92
C TYR A 7 -13.99 -14.68 -13.84
N LYS A 8 -15.15 -14.18 -13.39
CA LYS A 8 -16.39 -14.99 -13.30
C LYS A 8 -16.89 -15.45 -14.68
N ASP A 9 -16.66 -14.63 -15.70
CA ASP A 9 -17.00 -14.92 -17.09
C ASP A 9 -15.83 -14.44 -17.97
N LEU A 10 -15.15 -15.38 -18.63
CA LEU A 10 -13.99 -15.08 -19.47
C LEU A 10 -14.39 -14.70 -20.90
N GLU A 11 -15.61 -15.01 -21.33
CA GLU A 11 -16.15 -14.62 -22.64
C GLU A 11 -16.64 -13.16 -22.59
N ASN A 12 -17.24 -12.75 -21.47
CA ASN A 12 -17.74 -11.40 -21.22
C ASN A 12 -16.91 -10.68 -20.13
N LEU A 13 -15.61 -10.54 -20.38
CA LEU A 13 -14.66 -10.06 -19.38
C LEU A 13 -14.98 -8.64 -18.89
N GLU A 14 -15.22 -8.51 -17.58
CA GLU A 14 -15.38 -7.22 -16.92
C GLU A 14 -14.03 -6.77 -16.31
N VAL A 15 -13.56 -5.59 -16.72
CA VAL A 15 -12.30 -5.00 -16.25
C VAL A 15 -12.56 -3.58 -15.75
N THR A 16 -12.17 -3.31 -14.51
CA THR A 16 -12.12 -1.94 -13.96
C THR A 16 -10.69 -1.41 -14.06
N GLU A 17 -10.50 -0.33 -14.81
CA GLU A 17 -9.22 0.37 -14.89
C GLU A 17 -9.17 1.50 -13.85
N ILE A 18 -8.22 1.41 -12.92
CA ILE A 18 -8.08 2.36 -11.81
C ILE A 18 -6.83 3.22 -12.03
N GLY A 19 -7.04 4.54 -12.00
CA GLY A 19 -5.95 5.52 -11.96
C GLY A 19 -5.10 5.33 -10.70
N ALA A 20 -3.78 5.28 -10.87
CA ALA A 20 -2.83 5.15 -9.77
C ALA A 20 -1.53 5.86 -10.16
N ALA A 21 -0.61 6.03 -9.21
CA ALA A 21 0.69 6.63 -9.48
C ALA A 21 1.49 5.83 -10.54
N ARG A 22 2.43 6.48 -11.21
CA ARG A 22 3.31 5.84 -12.21
C ARG A 22 4.36 4.97 -11.53
N PHE A 23 4.87 3.98 -12.26
CA PHE A 23 5.91 3.05 -11.78
C PHE A 23 5.43 2.12 -10.65
N LEU A 24 4.23 1.58 -10.81
CA LEU A 24 3.74 0.51 -9.95
C LEU A 24 4.66 -0.71 -10.05
N HIS A 25 4.92 -1.35 -8.91
CA HIS A 25 5.88 -2.46 -8.82
C HIS A 25 5.27 -3.63 -8.04
N ASP A 26 5.37 -3.61 -6.71
CA ASP A 26 4.98 -4.67 -5.80
C ASP A 26 4.06 -4.13 -4.69
N GLY A 27 3.36 -5.04 -4.01
CA GLY A 27 2.35 -4.68 -3.03
C GLY A 27 1.67 -5.89 -2.41
N GLY A 28 0.87 -5.62 -1.38
CA GLY A 28 0.11 -6.64 -0.68
C GLY A 28 -1.13 -6.08 -0.01
N PHE A 29 -1.97 -6.99 0.44
CA PHE A 29 -3.18 -6.63 1.15
C PHE A 29 -2.89 -6.19 2.58
N ASP A 30 -3.70 -5.23 3.04
CA ASP A 30 -3.87 -4.94 4.45
C ASP A 30 -4.34 -6.19 5.22
N SER A 31 -4.36 -6.09 6.56
CA SER A 31 -4.76 -7.19 7.45
C SER A 31 -6.17 -7.71 7.18
N THR A 32 -7.09 -6.86 6.69
CA THR A 32 -8.49 -7.23 6.42
C THR A 32 -8.72 -7.84 5.04
N LYS A 33 -7.69 -7.85 4.17
CA LYS A 33 -7.77 -8.30 2.76
C LYS A 33 -8.74 -7.48 1.90
N ARG A 34 -9.05 -6.25 2.30
CA ARG A 34 -9.89 -5.33 1.53
C ARG A 34 -9.09 -4.30 0.76
N TYR A 35 -8.00 -3.81 1.32
CA TYR A 35 -7.22 -2.74 0.72
C TYR A 35 -5.92 -3.30 0.17
N PHE A 36 -5.73 -3.18 -1.13
CA PHE A 36 -4.48 -3.55 -1.78
C PHE A 36 -3.52 -2.35 -1.77
N MET A 37 -2.40 -2.50 -1.09
CA MET A 37 -1.37 -1.47 -0.92
C MET A 37 -0.22 -1.76 -1.88
N VAL A 38 0.01 -0.89 -2.85
CA VAL A 38 0.99 -1.11 -3.93
C VAL A 38 1.95 0.07 -4.06
N ALA A 39 3.24 -0.24 -4.12
CA ALA A 39 4.29 0.74 -4.29
C ALA A 39 4.33 1.26 -5.73
N ALA A 40 4.33 2.58 -5.86
CA ALA A 40 4.74 3.32 -7.03
C ALA A 40 6.17 3.82 -6.79
N ASN A 41 7.15 2.92 -6.96
CA ASN A 41 8.47 3.05 -6.33
C ASN A 41 9.24 4.30 -6.77
N GLN A 42 9.36 4.55 -8.07
CA GLN A 42 10.03 5.75 -8.61
C GLN A 42 9.22 7.04 -8.40
N SER A 43 8.01 6.94 -7.86
CA SER A 43 7.19 8.08 -7.46
C SER A 43 7.22 8.32 -5.95
N ASN A 44 7.92 7.50 -5.15
CA ASN A 44 7.95 7.54 -3.68
C ASN A 44 6.55 7.52 -3.04
N LYS A 45 5.63 6.74 -3.62
CA LYS A 45 4.23 6.67 -3.18
C LYS A 45 3.76 5.25 -2.98
N ILE A 46 2.80 5.07 -2.06
CA ILE A 46 1.95 3.89 -1.97
C ILE A 46 0.56 4.25 -2.50
N SER A 47 0.07 3.52 -3.50
CA SER A 47 -1.32 3.60 -3.94
C SER A 47 -2.16 2.59 -3.17
N VAL A 48 -3.33 3.02 -2.70
CA VAL A 48 -4.26 2.18 -1.92
C VAL A 48 -5.51 1.95 -2.75
N ILE A 49 -5.84 0.68 -3.01
CA ILE A 49 -7.02 0.30 -3.79
C ILE A 49 -8.02 -0.38 -2.86
N ASP A 50 -9.24 0.16 -2.79
CA ASP A 50 -10.36 -0.53 -2.15
C ASP A 50 -10.90 -1.56 -3.14
N THR A 51 -10.57 -2.84 -2.92
CA THR A 51 -10.95 -3.91 -3.85
C THR A 51 -12.42 -4.27 -3.76
N LYS A 52 -13.11 -3.87 -2.68
CA LYS A 52 -14.56 -4.03 -2.55
C LYS A 52 -15.29 -3.02 -3.45
N GLU A 53 -14.77 -1.80 -3.50
CA GLU A 53 -15.41 -0.69 -4.23
C GLU A 53 -14.80 -0.46 -5.63
N GLY A 54 -13.72 -1.15 -5.98
CA GLY A 54 -13.05 -1.02 -7.28
C GLY A 54 -12.44 0.36 -7.53
N LYS A 55 -11.95 1.06 -6.49
CA LYS A 55 -11.49 2.45 -6.61
C LYS A 55 -10.20 2.76 -5.84
N LEU A 56 -9.52 3.82 -6.28
CA LEU A 56 -8.39 4.39 -5.55
C LEU A 56 -8.91 5.04 -4.25
N ALA A 57 -8.44 4.54 -3.11
CA ALA A 57 -8.75 5.07 -1.79
C ALA A 57 -7.80 6.21 -1.40
N ALA A 58 -6.50 6.07 -1.71
CA ALA A 58 -5.49 7.07 -1.36
C ALA A 58 -4.20 6.93 -2.19
N LEU A 59 -3.43 8.02 -2.24
CA LEU A 59 -2.02 8.06 -2.63
C LEU A 59 -1.24 8.62 -1.45
N ILE A 60 -0.26 7.86 -0.96
CA ILE A 60 0.44 8.15 0.29
C ILE A 60 1.91 8.37 -0.03
N ASP A 61 2.45 9.54 0.32
CA ASP A 61 3.89 9.82 0.23
C ASP A 61 4.65 9.05 1.31
N VAL A 62 5.77 8.45 0.91
CA VAL A 62 6.68 7.68 1.79
C VAL A 62 8.14 8.03 1.49
N GLY A 63 9.08 7.27 2.05
CA GLY A 63 10.51 7.43 1.78
C GLY A 63 10.88 7.09 0.33
N LYS A 64 12.18 7.04 0.05
CA LYS A 64 12.72 6.95 -1.31
C LYS A 64 12.73 5.51 -1.83
N ILE A 65 12.08 5.28 -2.98
CA ILE A 65 11.99 3.96 -3.65
C ILE A 65 11.42 2.90 -2.67
N PRO A 66 10.15 3.01 -2.26
CA PRO A 66 9.50 1.98 -1.44
C PRO A 66 9.50 0.64 -2.18
N HIS A 67 9.84 -0.42 -1.46
CA HIS A 67 9.91 -1.78 -2.00
C HIS A 67 9.41 -2.80 -0.97
N PRO A 68 8.10 -2.92 -0.79
CA PRO A 68 7.50 -3.69 0.31
C PRO A 68 7.57 -5.21 0.15
N GLY A 69 7.78 -5.74 -1.05
CA GLY A 69 7.31 -7.08 -1.39
C GLY A 69 5.79 -7.14 -1.25
N ARG A 70 5.29 -7.86 -0.23
CA ARG A 70 3.86 -7.84 0.16
C ARG A 70 3.58 -6.88 1.32
N GLY A 71 4.63 -6.31 1.90
CA GLY A 71 4.63 -5.56 3.14
C GLY A 71 4.35 -6.42 4.37
N ALA A 72 4.34 -5.78 5.53
CA ALA A 72 4.08 -6.42 6.81
C ALA A 72 2.89 -5.77 7.51
N ASN A 73 1.91 -6.57 7.91
CA ASN A 73 0.77 -6.11 8.70
C ASN A 73 1.06 -6.33 10.19
N SER A 74 0.76 -5.34 11.02
CA SER A 74 0.84 -5.46 12.48
C SER A 74 -0.14 -4.51 13.17
N ILE A 75 -0.28 -4.64 14.49
CA ILE A 75 -1.02 -3.68 15.31
C ILE A 75 0.00 -2.78 16.01
N ASP A 76 -0.01 -1.48 15.68
CA ASP A 76 0.73 -0.48 16.44
C ASP A 76 -0.05 -0.16 17.73
N PRO A 77 0.58 -0.20 18.92
CA PRO A 77 -0.11 0.03 20.19
C PRO A 77 -0.82 1.39 20.30
N LYS A 78 -0.37 2.39 19.54
CA LYS A 78 -0.93 3.74 19.56
C LYS A 78 -1.87 4.01 18.39
N PHE A 79 -1.57 3.45 17.21
CA PHE A 79 -2.26 3.82 15.96
C PHE A 79 -3.16 2.72 15.39
N GLY A 80 -3.22 1.55 16.04
CA GLY A 80 -4.06 0.43 15.61
C GLY A 80 -3.46 -0.30 14.41
N PRO A 81 -4.28 -0.89 13.52
CA PRO A 81 -3.80 -1.65 12.37
C PRO A 81 -2.93 -0.80 11.42
N VAL A 82 -1.74 -1.31 11.13
CA VAL A 82 -0.78 -0.69 10.22
C VAL A 82 -0.24 -1.70 9.20
N TRP A 83 0.16 -1.18 8.05
CA TRP A 83 0.92 -1.90 7.03
C TRP A 83 2.27 -1.19 6.83
N ALA A 84 3.35 -1.96 6.78
CA ALA A 84 4.72 -1.44 6.74
C ALA A 84 5.42 -1.73 5.40
N THR A 85 6.23 -0.76 4.96
CA THR A 85 7.14 -0.86 3.82
C THR A 85 8.54 -0.38 4.17
N GLY A 86 9.56 -1.13 3.76
CA GLY A 86 10.94 -0.65 3.68
C GLY A 86 11.19 0.12 2.39
N HIS A 87 12.40 0.68 2.28
CA HIS A 87 12.81 1.54 1.17
C HIS A 87 14.20 1.14 0.68
N LEU A 88 14.40 1.12 -0.64
CA LEU A 88 15.71 0.86 -1.24
C LEU A 88 16.56 2.13 -1.32
N GLY A 89 15.93 3.29 -1.41
CA GLY A 89 16.61 4.57 -1.61
C GLY A 89 17.04 5.27 -0.32
N ASP A 90 16.58 4.81 0.85
CA ASP A 90 16.98 5.28 2.17
C ASP A 90 16.75 4.20 3.24
N GLU A 91 17.14 4.48 4.48
CA GLU A 91 17.04 3.52 5.60
C GLU A 91 15.70 3.56 6.33
N SER A 92 14.65 4.18 5.77
CA SER A 92 13.38 4.33 6.47
C SER A 92 12.49 3.10 6.34
N ILE A 93 11.60 2.89 7.33
CA ILE A 93 10.46 1.97 7.25
C ILE A 93 9.21 2.78 7.60
N SER A 94 8.27 2.88 6.67
CA SER A 94 7.03 3.64 6.85
C SER A 94 5.92 2.70 7.32
N LEU A 95 5.28 3.05 8.43
CA LEU A 95 4.05 2.39 8.91
C LEU A 95 2.85 3.25 8.53
N ILE A 96 1.93 2.66 7.80
CA ILE A 96 0.74 3.32 7.26
C ILE A 96 -0.49 2.77 7.96
N GLY A 97 -1.36 3.64 8.48
CA GLY A 97 -2.64 3.23 9.08
C GLY A 97 -3.61 2.67 8.04
N THR A 98 -4.26 1.54 8.32
CA THR A 98 -5.09 0.80 7.35
C THR A 98 -6.56 0.63 7.73
N ASP A 99 -7.02 1.26 8.82
CA ASP A 99 -8.39 1.13 9.32
C ASP A 99 -9.19 2.45 9.18
N PRO A 100 -9.80 2.71 8.00
CA PRO A 100 -10.69 3.86 7.79
C PRO A 100 -12.05 3.72 8.48
N GLY A 101 -12.31 2.61 9.20
CA GLY A 101 -13.54 2.40 9.95
C GLY A 101 -13.44 2.98 11.36
N GLN A 102 -12.57 2.40 12.18
CA GLN A 102 -12.46 2.76 13.60
C GLN A 102 -11.33 3.77 13.86
N ASN A 103 -10.28 3.78 13.05
CA ASN A 103 -9.09 4.64 13.21
C ASN A 103 -8.97 5.68 12.08
N LYS A 104 -10.08 6.36 11.76
CA LYS A 104 -10.22 7.30 10.63
C LYS A 104 -9.14 8.38 10.57
N ASP A 105 -8.73 8.91 11.72
CA ASP A 105 -7.75 10.00 11.79
C ASP A 105 -6.35 9.57 11.33
N HIS A 106 -6.09 8.26 11.34
CA HIS A 106 -4.81 7.64 11.02
C HIS A 106 -4.82 6.86 9.71
N ALA A 107 -6.00 6.53 9.19
CA ALA A 107 -6.15 5.82 7.93
C ALA A 107 -5.46 6.57 6.77
N TRP A 108 -4.69 5.82 5.99
CA TRP A 108 -4.00 6.31 4.80
C TRP A 108 -2.95 7.39 5.06
N LYS A 109 -2.39 7.41 6.26
CA LYS A 109 -1.28 8.29 6.63
C LYS A 109 -0.10 7.47 7.12
N VAL A 110 1.11 7.94 6.84
CA VAL A 110 2.30 7.46 7.54
C VAL A 110 2.20 7.93 8.98
N VAL A 111 1.97 6.98 9.91
CA VAL A 111 1.79 7.26 11.34
C VAL A 111 3.09 7.13 12.13
N ARG A 112 4.05 6.40 11.58
CA ARG A 112 5.39 6.21 12.16
C ARG A 112 6.40 5.95 11.06
N THR A 113 7.59 6.51 11.22
CA THR A 113 8.77 6.15 10.44
C THR A 113 9.80 5.56 11.38
N LEU A 114 10.24 4.33 11.10
CA LEU A 114 11.34 3.67 11.80
C LEU A 114 12.61 3.76 10.96
N LYS A 115 13.74 3.52 11.60
CA LYS A 115 15.04 3.36 10.93
C LYS A 115 15.37 1.87 10.84
N GLY A 116 15.49 1.37 9.62
CA GLY A 116 15.89 0.01 9.28
C GLY A 116 17.40 -0.18 9.30
N GLN A 117 17.86 -1.34 8.83
CA GLN A 117 19.29 -1.72 8.85
C GLN A 117 20.16 -0.97 7.82
N GLY A 118 19.54 -0.24 6.89
CA GLY A 118 20.20 0.54 5.84
C GLY A 118 19.37 0.55 4.54
N GLY A 119 19.65 1.51 3.66
CA GLY A 119 19.05 1.53 2.32
C GLY A 119 19.55 0.37 1.46
N GLY A 120 18.67 -0.19 0.64
CA GLY A 120 18.98 -1.33 -0.23
C GLY A 120 18.64 -2.71 0.36
N SER A 121 18.07 -2.77 1.56
CA SER A 121 17.48 -4.01 2.08
C SER A 121 16.22 -4.35 1.28
N LEU A 122 16.18 -5.53 0.65
CA LEU A 122 15.00 -6.00 -0.09
C LEU A 122 13.82 -6.36 0.84
N PHE A 123 14.10 -6.68 2.10
CA PHE A 123 13.14 -7.05 3.14
C PHE A 123 13.63 -6.58 4.52
#